data_AF-W1XAW6-F1
#
_entry.id   AF-W1XAW6-F1
#
_cell.length_a   1.000
_cell.length_b   1.000
_cell.length_c   1.000
_cell.angle_alpha   90.00
_cell.angle_beta   90.00
_cell.angle_gamma   90.00
#
_symmetry.space_group_name_H-M   'P 1'
#
loop_
_entity.id
_entity.type
_entity.pdbx_description
1 polymer ?
#
loop_
_entity_poly.entity_id
_entity_poly.type
_entity_poly.pdbx_seq_one_letter_code
_entity_poly.pdbx_strand_id
1 'polypeptide(L)' 'KFIGCLAPIGYRKDNEDPHKLVIDDETSWIVEKIFDLAFSGYGVQAIRRRLFEEKIPTPTWWNRKKGLRNKK' A
#
# COMPACT_ATOMS: atom_id res chain seq x y z
N LYS A 1 10.60 -15.08 -4.51
CA LYS A 1 10.34 -14.60 -5.89
C LYS A 1 8.89 -14.14 -5.97
N PHE A 2 8.61 -12.89 -6.29
CA PHE A 2 7.25 -12.38 -6.41
C PHE A 2 6.67 -12.68 -7.81
N ILE A 3 5.46 -13.23 -7.87
CA ILE A 3 4.81 -13.70 -9.13
C ILE A 3 3.56 -12.86 -9.47
N GLY A 4 3.12 -11.97 -8.58
CA GLY A 4 1.93 -11.15 -8.82
C GLY A 4 2.13 -10.10 -9.91
N CYS A 5 1.05 -9.76 -10.64
CA CYS A 5 1.09 -8.69 -11.64
C CYS A 5 1.39 -7.31 -11.02
N LEU A 6 0.81 -7.03 -9.84
CA LEU A 6 0.96 -5.76 -9.12
C LEU A 6 1.63 -6.00 -7.77
N ALA A 7 2.55 -5.12 -7.37
CA ALA A 7 3.11 -5.13 -6.02
C ALA A 7 2.04 -4.75 -4.97
N PRO A 8 2.09 -5.30 -3.75
CA PRO A 8 1.28 -4.84 -2.64
C PRO A 8 1.57 -3.37 -2.29
N ILE A 9 0.63 -2.68 -1.63
CA ILE A 9 0.86 -1.32 -1.12
C ILE A 9 2.06 -1.30 -0.17
N GLY A 10 2.85 -0.22 -0.21
CA GLY A 10 4.12 -0.11 0.52
C GLY A 10 5.33 -0.69 -0.23
N TYR A 11 5.10 -1.39 -1.34
CA TYR A 11 6.16 -1.97 -2.16
C TYR A 11 5.97 -1.61 -3.65
N ARG A 12 7.08 -1.59 -4.37
CA ARG A 12 7.13 -1.51 -5.82
C ARG A 12 7.97 -2.66 -6.37
N LYS A 13 7.78 -3.00 -7.63
CA LYS A 13 8.67 -3.93 -8.31
C LYS A 13 10.00 -3.23 -8.57
N ASP A 14 11.08 -4.00 -8.50
CA ASP A 14 12.38 -3.53 -8.98
C ASP A 14 12.31 -3.30 -10.50
N ASN A 15 13.04 -2.29 -10.97
CA ASN A 15 13.15 -1.99 -12.40
C ASN A 15 14.04 -3.03 -13.11
N GLU A 16 15.03 -3.59 -12.39
CA GLU A 16 15.98 -4.56 -12.95
C GLU A 16 15.47 -6.00 -12.84
N ASP A 17 14.78 -6.35 -11.76
CA ASP A 17 14.18 -7.67 -11.54
C ASP A 17 12.70 -7.55 -11.12
N PRO A 18 11.74 -7.72 -12.04
CA PRO A 18 10.32 -7.63 -11.76
C PRO A 18 9.81 -8.63 -10.70
N HIS A 19 10.62 -9.61 -10.32
CA HIS A 19 10.33 -10.58 -9.27
C HIS A 19 10.85 -10.19 -7.88
N LYS A 20 11.58 -9.08 -7.77
CA LYS A 20 11.98 -8.47 -6.50
C LYS A 20 11.01 -7.35 -6.15
N LEU A 21 10.70 -7.28 -4.86
CA LEU A 21 9.95 -6.17 -4.28
C LEU A 21 10.95 -5.27 -3.57
N VAL A 22 10.86 -3.97 -3.87
CA VAL A 22 11.61 -2.93 -3.20
C VAL A 22 10.64 -2.00 -2.49
N ILE A 23 11.09 -1.32 -1.45
CA ILE A 23 10.26 -0.41 -0.65
C ILE A 23 9.81 0.74 -1.55
N ASP A 24 8.55 1.12 -1.38
CA ASP A 24 7.96 2.28 -2.04
C ASP A 24 7.79 3.43 -1.05
N ASP A 25 8.71 4.38 -1.08
CA ASP A 25 8.78 5.48 -0.11
C ASP A 25 7.51 6.35 -0.08
N GLU A 26 6.73 6.41 -1.16
CA GLU A 26 5.47 7.15 -1.20
C GLU A 26 4.35 6.49 -0.39
N THR A 27 4.35 5.15 -0.25
CA THR A 27 3.23 4.41 0.36
C THR A 27 3.64 3.48 1.50
N SER A 28 4.93 3.30 1.77
CA SER A 28 5.45 2.47 2.87
C SER A 28 4.93 2.92 4.23
N TRP A 29 4.88 4.23 4.46
CA TRP A 29 4.35 4.84 5.69
C TRP A 29 2.90 4.44 5.99
N ILE A 30 2.09 4.11 4.98
CA ILE A 30 0.70 3.66 5.16
C ILE A 30 0.71 2.28 5.82
N VAL A 31 1.62 1.41 5.39
CA VAL A 31 1.78 0.06 5.95
C VAL A 31 2.30 0.16 7.38
N GLU A 32 3.37 0.94 7.61
CA GLU A 32 3.92 1.20 8.94
C GLU A 32 2.82 1.69 9.90
N LYS A 33 2.05 2.70 9.48
CA LYS A 33 0.94 3.24 10.27
C LYS A 33 -0.13 2.19 10.60
N ILE A 34 -0.47 1.29 9.66
CA ILE A 34 -1.42 0.20 9.92
C ILE A 34 -0.87 -0.74 11.00
N PHE A 35 0.40 -1.10 10.92
CA PHE A 35 1.04 -1.97 11.91
C PHE A 35 1.18 -1.29 13.27
N ASP A 36 1.51 0.01 13.32
CA ASP A 36 1.58 0.78 14.56
C ASP A 36 0.21 0.85 15.26
N LEU A 37 -0.86 1.06 14.50
CA LEU A 37 -2.22 1.05 15.04
C LEU A 37 -2.62 -0.36 15.51
N ALA A 38 -2.31 -1.40 14.75
CA ALA A 38 -2.57 -2.77 15.17
C ALA A 38 -1.80 -3.12 16.46
N PHE A 39 -0.53 -2.72 16.55
CA PHE A 39 0.32 -2.87 17.73
C PHE A 39 -0.23 -2.12 18.94
N SER A 40 -0.80 -0.93 18.71
CA SER A 40 -1.47 -0.13 19.74
C SER A 40 -2.83 -0.70 20.20
N GLY A 41 -3.24 -1.88 19.70
CA GLY A 41 -4.46 -2.57 20.08
C GLY A 41 -5.71 -2.18 19.29
N TYR A 42 -5.58 -1.40 18.21
CA TYR A 42 -6.72 -1.08 17.36
C TYR A 42 -7.14 -2.30 16.52
N GLY A 43 -8.42 -2.66 16.58
CA GLY A 43 -8.99 -3.67 15.71
C GLY A 43 -9.11 -3.18 14.25
N VAL A 44 -9.24 -4.13 13.32
CA VAL A 44 -9.28 -3.86 11.86
C VAL A 44 -10.29 -2.79 11.46
N GLN A 45 -11.49 -2.79 12.06
CA GLN A 45 -12.53 -1.80 11.77
C GLN A 45 -12.15 -0.39 12.27
N ALA A 46 -11.50 -0.30 13.42
CA ALA A 46 -11.04 0.97 13.97
C ALA A 46 -9.90 1.56 13.11
N ILE A 47 -8.96 0.72 12.67
CA ILE A 47 -7.90 1.11 11.73
C ILE A 47 -8.52 1.64 10.44
N ARG A 48 -9.44 0.88 9.82
CA ARG A 48 -10.15 1.31 8.60
C ARG A 48 -10.79 2.68 8.77
N ARG A 49 -11.52 2.90 9.87
CA ARG A 49 -12.20 4.17 10.14
C ARG A 49 -11.20 5.32 10.29
N ARG A 50 -10.08 5.11 10.98
CA ARG A 50 -9.04 6.12 11.16
C ARG A 50 -8.37 6.50 9.84
N LEU A 51 -8.00 5.52 9.02
CA LEU A 51 -7.46 5.78 7.68
C LEU A 51 -8.45 6.55 6.79
N PHE A 52 -9.74 6.25 6.91
CA PHE A 52 -10.81 6.95 6.19
C PHE A 52 -10.97 8.41 6.67
N GLU A 53 -10.99 8.64 7.98
CA GLU A 53 -11.07 9.99 8.58
C GLU A 53 -9.86 10.86 8.19
N GLU A 54 -8.67 10.27 8.13
CA GLU A 54 -7.43 10.93 7.67
C GLU A 54 -7.37 11.11 6.14
N LYS A 55 -8.40 10.68 5.40
CA LYS A 55 -8.49 10.76 3.93
C LYS A 55 -7.33 10.06 3.22
N ILE A 56 -6.81 8.97 3.80
CA ILE A 56 -5.74 8.19 3.19
C ILE A 56 -6.29 7.47 1.95
N PRO A 57 -5.70 7.66 0.76
CA PRO A 57 -6.21 7.05 -0.46
C PRO A 57 -6.10 5.52 -0.44
N THR A 58 -7.07 4.86 -1.07
CA THR A 58 -7.06 3.40 -1.18
C THR A 58 -5.93 2.90 -2.11
N PRO A 59 -5.47 1.64 -1.97
CA PRO A 59 -4.45 1.07 -2.87
C PRO A 59 -4.81 1.17 -4.35
N THR A 60 -6.12 1.07 -4.66
CA THR A 60 -6.65 1.26 -6.00
C THR A 60 -6.35 2.66 -6.56
N TRP A 61 -6.48 3.70 -5.73
CA TRP A 61 -6.20 5.07 -6.13
C TRP A 61 -4.70 5.24 -6.41
N TRP A 62 -3.83 4.69 -5.56
CA TRP A 62 -2.38 4.69 -5.76
C TRP A 62 -1.96 3.97 -7.05
N ASN A 63 -2.54 2.80 -7.32
CA ASN A 63 -2.28 2.08 -8.56
C ASN A 63 -2.68 2.90 -9.80
N ARG A 64 -3.77 3.69 -9.73
CA ARG A 64 -4.16 4.61 -10.81
C ARG A 64 -3.22 5.81 -10.92
N LYS A 65 -2.80 6.41 -9.79
CA LYS A 65 -1.83 7.53 -9.76
C LYS A 65 -0.51 7.12 -10.42
N LYS A 66 -0.06 5.89 -10.19
CA LYS A 66 1.18 5.34 -10.75
C LYS A 66 1.06 4.75 -12.16
N GLY A 67 -0.11 4.84 -12.79
CA GLY A 67 -0.34 4.28 -14.13
C GLY A 67 -0.38 2.75 -14.19
N LEU A 68 -0.34 2.07 -13.04
CA LEU A 68 -0.38 0.60 -12.95
C LEU A 68 -1.77 0.01 -13.23
N ARG A 69 -2.80 0.85 -13.27
CA ARG A 69 -4.18 0.44 -13.56
C ARG A 69 -4.90 1.47 -14.42
N ASN A 70 -5.52 1.00 -15.51
CA ASN A 70 -6.29 1.85 -16.41
C ASN A 70 -7.46 2.55 -15.70
N LYS A 71 -7.70 3.82 -16.06
CA LYS A 71 -8.94 4.53 -15.71
C LYS A 71 -10.06 3.96 -16.58
N LYS A 72 -10.82 3.00 -16.05
CA LYS A 72 -12.23 2.86 -16.43
C LYS A 72 -13.02 3.97 -15.75
#